data_AF-A0A1Q4GV56-F1
#
_entry.id   AF-A0A1Q4GV56-F1
#
_cell.length_a   1.000
_cell.length_b   1.000
_cell.length_c   1.000
_cell.angle_alpha   90.00
_cell.angle_beta   90.00
_cell.angle_gamma   90.00
#
_symmetry.space_group_name_H-M   'P 1'
#
loop_
_entity.id
_entity.type
_entity.pdbx_description
1 polymer ?
#
loop_
_entity_poly.entity_id
_entity_poly.type
_entity_poly.pdbx_seq_one_letter_code
_entity_poly.pdbx_strand_id
1 'polypeptide(L)'
;MRHVWHPQAQAGATISRKFATIVRQTLALLSEHPAIGKPVQVQARSIPLHGFPFDLVYRVFPDTLVIIALANQSRRPGYWVGRQ
;
A
#
# COMPACT_ATOMS: atom_id res chain seq x y z
N MET A 1 20.24 -37.17 4.18
CA MET A 1 20.40 -36.01 3.29
C MET A 1 20.02 -34.77 4.07
N ARG A 2 20.99 -33.90 4.42
CA ARG A 2 20.76 -32.71 5.25
C ARG A 2 20.49 -31.52 4.33
N HIS A 3 19.28 -30.96 4.37
CA HIS A 3 18.96 -29.70 3.70
C HIS A 3 19.79 -28.58 4.34
N VAL A 4 20.76 -28.06 3.60
CA VAL A 4 21.48 -26.84 3.96
C VAL A 4 20.54 -25.65 3.72
N TRP A 5 20.18 -24.94 4.78
CA TRP A 5 19.49 -23.65 4.68
C TRP A 5 20.50 -22.59 4.22
N HIS A 6 20.24 -21.92 3.10
CA HIS A 6 20.98 -20.73 2.69
C HIS A 6 20.30 -19.48 3.27
N PRO A 7 20.99 -18.62 4.04
CA PRO A 7 20.41 -17.39 4.54
C PRO A 7 20.26 -16.37 3.40
N GLN A 8 19.04 -16.20 2.88
CA GLN A 8 18.66 -15.11 1.97
C GLN A 8 18.45 -13.79 2.75
N ALA A 9 19.51 -13.24 3.36
CA ALA A 9 19.37 -12.03 4.19
C ALA A 9 19.46 -10.71 3.38
N GLN A 10 20.15 -10.69 2.24
CA GLN A 10 20.41 -9.43 1.51
C GLN A 10 19.29 -9.01 0.54
N ALA A 11 18.56 -9.96 -0.06
CA ALA A 11 17.48 -9.63 -1.00
C ALA A 11 16.27 -8.97 -0.30
N GLY A 12 15.95 -9.42 0.92
CA GLY A 12 14.85 -8.87 1.72
C GLY A 12 15.05 -7.41 2.09
N ALA A 13 16.24 -7.03 2.56
CA ALA A 13 16.54 -5.66 3.01
C ALA A 13 16.37 -4.61 1.90
N THR A 14 16.81 -4.93 0.67
CA THR A 14 16.69 -4.03 -0.48
C THR A 14 15.24 -3.85 -0.92
N ILE A 15 14.45 -4.93 -0.94
CA ILE A 15 13.02 -4.88 -1.28
C ILE A 15 12.24 -4.09 -0.22
N SER A 16 12.50 -4.33 1.06
CA SER A 16 11.91 -3.57 2.16
C SER A 16 12.21 -2.08 2.06
N ARG A 17 13.46 -1.71 1.72
CA ARG A 17 13.84 -0.31 1.52
C ARG A 17 13.12 0.33 0.33
N LYS A 18 13.03 -0.37 -0.80
CA LYS A 18 12.27 0.09 -1.97
C LYS A 18 10.79 0.30 -1.64
N PHE A 19 10.17 -0.65 -0.94
CA PHE A 19 8.79 -0.55 -0.50
C PHE A 19 8.56 0.68 0.38
N ALA A 20 9.38 0.85 1.42
CA ALA A 20 9.27 1.99 2.31
C ALA A 20 9.46 3.34 1.60
N THR A 21 10.36 3.40 0.60
CA THR A 21 10.57 4.61 -0.21
C THR A 21 9.34 4.93 -1.05
N ILE A 22 8.78 3.94 -1.77
CA ILE A 22 7.61 4.15 -2.61
C ILE A 22 6.40 4.56 -1.75
N VAL A 23 6.18 3.92 -0.59
CA VAL A 23 5.12 4.32 0.33
C VAL A 23 5.28 5.78 0.76
N ARG A 24 6.48 6.21 1.17
CA ARG A 24 6.71 7.62 1.57
C ARG A 24 6.46 8.60 0.42
N GLN A 25 6.92 8.29 -0.79
CA GLN A 25 6.69 9.13 -1.97
C GLN A 25 5.20 9.24 -2.29
N THR A 26 4.47 8.12 -2.23
CA THR A 26 3.03 8.13 -2.42
C THR A 26 2.32 8.93 -1.33
N LEU A 27 2.72 8.81 -0.06
CA LEU A 27 2.14 9.60 1.03
C LEU A 27 2.35 11.10 0.84
N ALA A 28 3.56 11.54 0.46
CA ALA A 28 3.83 12.95 0.17
C ALA A 28 2.93 13.48 -0.96
N LEU A 29 2.80 12.71 -2.04
CA LEU A 29 1.92 13.05 -3.16
C LEU A 29 0.43 13.13 -2.72
N LEU A 30 -0.01 12.21 -1.86
CA LEU A 30 -1.38 12.20 -1.33
C LEU A 30 -1.67 13.35 -0.38
N SER A 31 -0.66 13.84 0.36
CA SER A 31 -0.80 15.02 1.21
C SER A 31 -1.02 16.30 0.39
N GLU A 32 -0.37 16.42 -0.77
CA GLU A 32 -0.52 17.58 -1.66
C GLU A 32 -1.77 17.46 -2.56
N HIS A 33 -2.10 16.24 -2.99
CA HIS A 33 -3.15 15.99 -3.96
C HIS A 33 -4.05 14.82 -3.54
N PRO A 34 -4.86 14.97 -2.47
CA PRO A 34 -5.67 13.88 -1.93
C PRO A 34 -6.77 13.38 -2.89
N ALA A 35 -7.08 14.11 -3.96
CA ALA A 35 -8.09 13.73 -4.94
C ALA A 35 -7.59 12.80 -6.05
N ILE A 36 -6.27 12.57 -6.20
CA ILE A 36 -5.72 11.81 -7.34
C ILE A 36 -6.03 10.31 -7.30
N GLY A 37 -6.35 9.77 -6.12
CA GLY A 37 -6.74 8.37 -5.99
C GLY A 37 -8.08 8.13 -6.69
N LYS A 38 -8.24 6.93 -7.24
CA LYS A 38 -9.49 6.50 -7.84
C LYS A 38 -10.53 6.33 -6.72
N PRO A 39 -11.74 6.91 -6.84
CA PRO A 39 -12.83 6.61 -5.92
C PRO A 39 -13.13 5.10 -5.90
N VAL A 40 -13.26 4.55 -4.69
CA VAL A 40 -13.75 3.19 -4.46
C VAL A 40 -14.99 3.25 -3.57
N GLN A 41 -15.49 2.10 -3.10
CA GLN A 41 -16.68 2.06 -2.24
C GLN A 41 -16.47 2.81 -0.90
N VAL A 42 -17.55 3.34 -0.33
CA VAL A 42 -17.62 3.91 1.03
C VAL A 42 -16.62 5.05 1.29
N GLN A 43 -16.78 6.17 0.57
CA GLN A 43 -15.99 7.41 0.74
C GLN A 43 -14.47 7.21 0.81
N ALA A 44 -13.98 6.12 0.22
CA ALA A 44 -12.58 5.80 0.16
C ALA A 44 -12.06 5.98 -1.26
N ARG A 45 -10.74 6.15 -1.36
CA ARG A 45 -10.00 6.22 -2.60
C ARG A 45 -8.87 5.20 -2.57
N SER A 46 -8.46 4.70 -3.72
CA SER A 46 -7.27 3.86 -3.85
C SER A 46 -6.28 4.43 -4.86
N ILE A 47 -4.99 4.23 -4.60
CA ILE A 47 -3.91 4.55 -5.52
C ILE A 47 -2.91 3.37 -5.57
N PRO A 48 -2.45 2.94 -6.74
CA PRO A 48 -1.48 1.86 -6.84
C PRO A 48 -0.10 2.28 -6.30
N LEU A 49 0.57 1.38 -5.59
CA LEU A 49 1.98 1.51 -5.26
C LEU A 49 2.82 0.98 -6.42
N HIS A 50 3.27 1.88 -7.30
CA HIS A 50 4.07 1.49 -8.47
C HIS A 50 5.27 0.60 -8.09
N GLY A 51 5.40 -0.54 -8.77
CA GLY A 51 6.45 -1.53 -8.49
C GLY A 51 6.10 -2.57 -7.42
N PHE A 52 4.91 -2.50 -6.83
CA PHE A 52 4.40 -3.49 -5.88
C PHE A 52 2.94 -3.86 -6.20
N PRO A 53 2.50 -5.11 -5.94
CA PRO A 53 1.15 -5.57 -6.23
C PRO A 53 0.15 -5.11 -5.15
N PHE A 54 0.24 -3.85 -4.74
CA PHE A 54 -0.58 -3.28 -3.67
C PHE A 54 -1.15 -1.92 -4.06
N ASP A 55 -2.35 -1.64 -3.58
CA ASP A 55 -2.96 -0.32 -3.58
C ASP A 55 -2.99 0.23 -2.15
N LEU A 56 -2.68 1.51 -1.99
CA LEU A 56 -3.01 2.24 -0.75
C LEU A 56 -4.46 2.69 -0.82
N VAL A 57 -5.25 2.27 0.17
CA VAL A 57 -6.64 2.69 0.33
C VAL A 57 -6.72 3.70 1.47
N TYR A 58 -7.36 4.83 1.20
CA TYR A 58 -7.42 5.94 2.14
C TYR A 58 -8.75 6.68 2.09
N ARG A 59 -9.01 7.49 3.11
CA ARG A 59 -10.12 8.44 3.17
C ARG A 59 -9.58 9.85 3.35
N VAL A 60 -10.29 10.81 2.74
CA VAL A 60 -9.98 12.23 2.84
C VAL A 60 -11.00 12.86 3.77
N PHE A 61 -10.51 13.55 4.79
CA PHE A 61 -11.26 14.41 5.69
C PHE A 61 -10.81 15.87 5.49
N PRO A 62 -11.53 16.87 6.02
CA PRO A 62 -11.18 18.28 5.81
C PRO A 62 -9.71 18.62 6.14
N ASP A 63 -9.18 18.09 7.24
CA ASP A 63 -7.84 18.44 7.74
C ASP A 63 -6.85 17.28 7.71
N THR A 64 -7.27 16.09 7.25
CA THR A 64 -6.43 14.90 7.32
C THR A 64 -6.76 13.86 6.26
N LEU A 65 -5.78 12.99 6.00
CA LEU A 65 -5.94 11.82 5.17
C LEU A 65 -5.57 10.59 6.00
N VAL A 66 -6.48 9.62 6.04
CA VAL A 66 -6.30 8.40 6.83
C VAL A 66 -6.12 7.22 5.88
N ILE A 67 -4.97 6.55 5.96
CA ILE A 67 -4.75 5.27 5.31
C ILE A 67 -5.53 4.20 6.08
N ILE A 68 -6.46 3.52 5.42
CA ILE A 68 -7.32 2.50 6.03
C ILE A 68 -6.92 1.08 5.64
N ALA A 69 -6.21 0.89 4.53
CA ALA A 69 -5.72 -0.43 4.13
C ALA A 69 -4.58 -0.37 3.12
N LEU A 70 -3.79 -1.45 3.10
CA LEU A 70 -2.94 -1.83 1.97
C LEU A 70 -3.58 -3.04 1.28
N ALA A 71 -4.19 -2.83 0.11
CA ALA A 71 -4.96 -3.84 -0.60
C ALA A 71 -4.09 -4.56 -1.63
N ASN A 72 -4.00 -5.89 -1.57
CA ASN A 72 -3.31 -6.66 -2.61
C ASN A 72 -4.17 -6.70 -3.89
N GLN A 73 -3.59 -6.32 -5.02
CA GLN A 73 -4.28 -6.23 -6.32
C GLN A 73 -4.80 -7.58 -6.84
N SER A 74 -4.21 -8.70 -6.42
CA SER A 74 -4.66 -10.05 -6.77
C SER A 74 -5.88 -10.52 -5.98
N ARG A 75 -6.30 -9.78 -4.94
CA ARG A 75 -7.49 -10.10 -4.14
C ARG A 75 -8.64 -9.18 -4.55
N ARG A 76 -9.85 -9.75 -4.66
CA ARG A 76 -11.05 -9.01 -5.11
C ARG A 76 -11.22 -7.69 -4.34
N PRO A 77 -11.49 -6.56 -5.03
CA PRO A 77 -11.75 -5.28 -4.37
C PRO A 77 -12.85 -5.44 -3.31
N GLY A 78 -12.63 -4.91 -2.10
CA GLY A 78 -13.62 -4.93 -1.02
C GLY A 78 -13.43 -6.00 0.07
N TYR A 79 -12.48 -6.94 -0.04
CA TYR A 79 -12.26 -7.96 1.00
C TYR A 79 -11.84 -7.38 2.38
N TRP A 80 -11.36 -6.14 2.42
CA TRP A 80 -10.94 -5.44 3.63
C TRP A 80 -12.06 -4.63 4.29
N VAL A 81 -13.21 -4.48 3.61
CA VAL A 81 -14.40 -3.81 4.15
C VAL A 81 -14.99 -4.74 5.22
N GLY A 82 -14.54 -4.58 6.46
CA GLY A 82 -14.95 -5.44 7.58
C GLY A 82 -13.84 -5.77 8.58
N ARG A 83 -12.58 -5.36 8.33
CA ARG A 83 -11.54 -5.41 9.37
C ARG A 83 -11.53 -4.08 10.13
N GLN A 84 -12.11 -4.11 11.33
CA GLN A 84 -12.01 -3.06 12.35
C GLN A 84 -10.77 -3.34 13.21
#